data_AF-A0A0B1SMC0-F1
#
_entry.id   AF-A0A0B1SMC0-F1
#
_cell.length_a   1.000
_cell.length_b   1.000
_cell.length_c   1.000
_cell.angle_alpha   90.00
_cell.angle_beta   90.00
_cell.angle_gamma   90.00
#
_symmetry.space_group_name_H-M   'P 1'
#
loop_
_entity.id
_entity.type
_entity.pdbx_description
1 polymer ?
#
loop_
_entity_poly.entity_id
_entity_poly.type
_entity_poly.pdbx_seq_one_letter_code
_entity_poly.pdbx_strand_id
1 'polypeptide(L)'
;AKTKDGCKMLRDRLAEKGVSLPSGRRKTAPTTSFTALCEKEALVMARDFNTLRFIAGIMAIFDEVPEDPEDYVEKNSATHAINTFSMLTHGFGHNALKSAWRVLGKIVDQQYAMLQGVPPQGPPPPPFMPYHMQQFL
;
A
#
# COMPACT_ATOMS: atom_id res chain seq x y z
N ALA A 1 -32.82 -1.69 -26.76
CA ALA A 1 -32.24 -3.01 -27.10
C ALA A 1 -30.73 -2.97 -26.85
N LYS A 2 -30.16 -3.89 -26.05
CA LYS A 2 -28.70 -4.05 -25.97
C LYS A 2 -28.24 -4.69 -27.28
N THR A 3 -27.46 -3.98 -28.08
CA THR A 3 -26.92 -4.51 -29.34
C THR A 3 -26.01 -5.69 -29.02
N LYS A 4 -26.42 -6.89 -29.45
CA LYS A 4 -25.77 -8.17 -29.12
C LYS A 4 -24.28 -8.18 -29.45
N ASP A 5 -23.87 -7.41 -30.46
CA ASP A 5 -22.51 -7.39 -31.00
C ASP A 5 -21.71 -6.12 -30.66
N GLY A 6 -22.22 -5.23 -29.78
CA GLY A 6 -21.55 -3.96 -29.47
C GLY A 6 -20.12 -4.13 -28.95
N CYS A 7 -19.89 -5.12 -28.08
CA CYS A 7 -18.55 -5.42 -27.56
C CYS A 7 -17.60 -5.95 -28.63
N LYS A 8 -18.11 -6.72 -29.61
CA LYS A 8 -17.29 -7.23 -30.72
C LYS A 8 -16.90 -6.08 -31.65
N MET A 9 -17.86 -5.24 -32.05
CA MET A 9 -17.59 -4.06 -32.89
C MET A 9 -16.60 -3.10 -32.25
N LEU A 10 -16.67 -2.89 -30.94
CA LEU A 10 -15.72 -2.03 -30.23
C LEU A 10 -14.30 -2.60 -30.26
N ARG A 11 -14.14 -3.92 -30.05
CA ARG A 11 -12.83 -4.59 -30.14
C ARG A 11 -12.27 -4.51 -31.56
N ASP A 12 -13.10 -4.74 -32.56
CA ASP A 12 -12.70 -4.71 -33.98
C ASP A 12 -12.21 -3.29 -34.37
N ARG A 13 -12.91 -2.23 -33.93
CA ARG A 13 -12.50 -0.83 -34.17
C ARG A 13 -11.21 -0.42 -33.43
N LEU A 14 -11.00 -0.93 -32.22
CA LEU A 14 -9.78 -0.67 -31.47
C LEU A 14 -8.57 -1.41 -32.06
N ALA A 15 -8.78 -2.64 -32.55
CA ALA A 15 -7.75 -3.39 -33.25
C ALA A 15 -7.29 -2.68 -34.53
N GLU A 16 -8.21 -2.06 -35.27
CA GLU A 16 -7.89 -1.21 -36.43
C GLU A 16 -6.97 -0.03 -36.06
N LYS A 17 -7.05 0.46 -34.82
CA LYS A 17 -6.19 1.52 -34.26
C LYS A 17 -4.95 0.99 -33.54
N GLY A 18 -4.63 -0.30 -33.68
CA GLY A 18 -3.45 -0.94 -33.09
C GLY A 18 -3.62 -1.35 -31.61
N VAL A 19 -4.83 -1.29 -31.05
CA VAL A 19 -5.10 -1.64 -29.66
C VAL A 19 -5.80 -2.99 -29.58
N SER A 20 -5.08 -4.02 -29.13
CA SER A 20 -5.59 -5.38 -28.93
C SER A 20 -6.21 -5.54 -27.54
N LEU A 21 -7.47 -6.00 -27.48
CA LEU A 21 -8.15 -6.34 -26.23
C LEU A 21 -8.41 -7.85 -26.16
N PRO A 22 -8.06 -8.54 -25.05
CA PRO A 22 -8.30 -9.97 -24.90
C PRO A 22 -9.80 -10.29 -24.87
N SER A 23 -10.18 -11.41 -25.49
CA SER A 23 -11.58 -11.86 -25.52
C SER A 23 -11.98 -12.52 -24.19
N GLY A 24 -12.99 -11.96 -23.54
CA GLY A 24 -13.60 -12.53 -22.33
C GLY A 24 -14.12 -11.46 -21.38
N ARG A 25 -14.89 -11.86 -20.36
CA ARG A 25 -15.13 -11.04 -19.18
C ARG A 25 -13.94 -11.32 -18.26
N ARG A 26 -13.05 -10.34 -18.04
CA ARG A 26 -12.07 -10.46 -16.95
C ARG A 26 -12.90 -10.76 -15.71
N LYS A 27 -12.75 -11.96 -15.12
CA LYS A 27 -13.37 -12.27 -13.82
C LYS A 27 -12.63 -11.36 -12.85
N THR A 28 -13.21 -10.20 -12.62
CA THR A 28 -12.59 -9.03 -12.00
C THR A 28 -12.07 -9.42 -10.63
N ALA A 29 -10.77 -9.18 -10.38
CA ALA A 29 -10.38 -8.72 -9.06
C ALA A 29 -11.27 -7.50 -8.74
N PRO A 30 -11.77 -7.35 -7.50
CA PRO A 30 -12.62 -6.21 -7.16
C PRO A 30 -11.91 -4.93 -7.59
N THR A 31 -12.59 -4.12 -8.39
CA THR A 31 -12.12 -2.79 -8.78
C THR A 31 -12.11 -1.93 -7.53
N THR A 32 -11.01 -1.98 -6.78
CA THR A 32 -10.72 -1.03 -5.71
C THR A 32 -10.16 0.23 -6.36
N SER A 33 -10.28 1.38 -5.70
CA SER A 33 -9.77 2.67 -6.22
C SER A 33 -8.29 2.62 -6.63
N PHE A 34 -7.52 1.67 -6.09
CA PHE A 34 -6.13 1.39 -6.47
C PHE A 34 -5.96 0.89 -7.92
N THR A 35 -6.98 0.23 -8.49
CA THR A 35 -6.95 -0.30 -9.86
C THR A 35 -7.36 0.71 -10.94
N ALA A 36 -7.88 1.88 -10.54
CA ALA A 36 -8.36 2.91 -11.46
C ALA A 36 -7.31 3.98 -11.80
N LEU A 37 -6.18 4.02 -11.09
CA LEU A 37 -5.18 5.07 -11.27
C LEU A 37 -4.43 4.86 -12.58
N CYS A 38 -4.62 5.78 -13.53
CA CYS A 38 -3.70 5.91 -14.65
C CYS A 38 -2.30 6.25 -14.09
N GLU A 39 -1.22 5.83 -14.75
CA GLU A 39 0.17 5.98 -14.28
C GLU A 39 0.48 7.39 -13.70
N LYS A 40 -0.05 8.43 -14.35
CA LYS A 40 0.07 9.82 -13.89
C LYS A 40 -0.65 10.10 -12.57
N GLU A 41 -1.83 9.53 -12.35
CA GLU A 41 -2.60 9.67 -11.11
C GLU A 41 -1.95 8.89 -9.96
N ALA A 42 -1.35 7.72 -10.24
CA ALA A 42 -0.56 6.99 -9.26
C ALA A 42 0.71 7.76 -8.86
N LEU A 43 1.38 8.41 -9.81
CA LEU A 43 2.55 9.27 -9.53
C LEU A 43 2.19 10.54 -8.76
N VAL A 44 1.07 11.19 -9.11
CA VAL A 44 0.54 12.35 -8.37
C VAL A 44 0.15 11.92 -6.96
N MET A 45 -0.57 10.80 -6.82
CA MET A 45 -0.90 10.25 -5.51
C MET A 45 0.35 9.88 -4.70
N ALA A 46 1.37 9.28 -5.31
CA ALA A 46 2.65 9.00 -4.64
C ALA A 46 3.39 10.28 -4.22
N ARG A 47 3.34 11.33 -5.05
CA ARG A 47 3.89 12.65 -4.69
C ARG A 47 3.08 13.31 -3.59
N ASP A 48 1.77 13.20 -3.60
CA ASP A 48 0.90 13.71 -2.56
C ASP A 48 1.14 12.93 -1.26
N PHE A 49 1.30 11.61 -1.30
CA PHE A 49 1.73 10.80 -0.13
C PHE A 49 3.18 11.06 0.30
N ASN A 50 4.05 11.58 -0.55
CA ASN A 50 5.41 11.98 -0.17
C ASN A 50 5.42 13.40 0.43
N THR A 51 4.56 14.29 -0.08
CA THR A 51 4.37 15.65 0.44
C THR A 51 3.59 15.61 1.76
N LEU A 52 2.60 14.73 1.82
CA LEU A 52 1.94 14.29 3.01
C LEU A 52 2.87 13.30 3.69
N ARG A 53 3.78 13.84 4.50
CA ARG A 53 4.34 13.18 5.69
C ARG A 53 3.29 12.49 6.59
N PHE A 54 2.05 12.28 6.17
CA PHE A 54 0.92 11.70 6.84
C PHE A 54 1.26 10.40 7.58
N ILE A 55 1.97 9.45 6.94
CA ILE A 55 2.40 8.24 7.66
C ILE A 55 3.40 8.60 8.76
N ALA A 56 4.39 9.45 8.48
CA ALA A 56 5.36 9.92 9.48
C ALA A 56 4.72 10.79 10.59
N GLY A 57 3.67 11.56 10.26
CA GLY A 57 2.93 12.41 11.18
C GLY A 57 2.00 11.60 12.07
N ILE A 58 1.35 10.58 11.52
CA ILE A 58 0.65 9.57 12.30
C ILE A 58 1.65 8.89 13.23
N MET A 59 2.77 8.41 12.72
CA MET A 59 3.81 7.77 13.54
C MET A 59 4.31 8.68 14.66
N ALA A 60 4.53 9.97 14.41
CA ALA A 60 4.93 10.93 15.44
C ALA A 60 3.91 11.00 16.59
N ILE A 61 2.61 10.98 16.29
CA ILE A 61 1.55 10.98 17.31
C ILE A 61 1.58 9.66 18.11
N PHE A 62 1.84 8.51 17.47
CA PHE A 62 2.01 7.22 18.15
C PHE A 62 3.32 7.12 18.96
N ASP A 63 4.34 7.90 18.62
CA ASP A 63 5.58 8.00 19.39
C ASP A 63 5.44 8.88 20.64
N GLU A 64 4.46 9.79 20.67
CA GLU A 64 4.17 10.63 21.83
C GLU A 64 3.40 9.90 22.95
N VAL A 65 2.77 8.76 22.65
CA VAL A 65 2.05 7.97 23.65
C VAL A 65 3.04 6.98 24.29
N PRO A 66 3.28 7.08 25.61
CA PRO A 66 4.16 6.16 26.32
C PRO A 66 3.58 4.73 26.35
N GLU A 67 4.46 3.75 26.52
CA GLU A 67 4.07 2.33 26.60
C GLU A 67 3.27 2.05 27.87
N ASP A 68 3.65 2.69 28.99
CA ASP A 68 2.96 2.64 30.26
C ASP A 68 1.85 3.71 30.33
N PRO A 69 0.58 3.32 30.53
CA PRO A 69 -0.54 4.26 30.57
C PRO A 69 -0.46 5.27 31.72
N GLU A 70 0.25 4.95 32.81
CA GLU A 70 0.42 5.85 33.96
C GLU A 70 1.31 7.06 33.64
N ASP A 71 2.22 6.91 32.67
CA ASP A 71 3.09 7.98 32.21
C ASP A 71 2.41 8.90 31.18
N TYR A 72 1.16 8.61 30.81
CA TYR A 72 0.41 9.39 29.83
C TYR A 72 0.03 10.76 30.38
N VAL A 73 0.47 11.81 29.69
CA VAL A 73 0.01 13.18 29.91
C VAL A 73 -0.82 13.62 28.72
N GLU A 74 -2.07 14.02 28.99
CA GLU A 74 -2.99 14.45 27.95
C GLU A 74 -2.54 15.76 27.30
N LYS A 75 -2.18 15.69 26.01
CA LYS A 75 -1.70 16.83 25.22
C LYS A 75 -2.71 17.29 24.17
N ASN A 76 -3.33 16.33 23.48
CA ASN A 76 -4.29 16.60 22.41
C ASN A 76 -5.27 15.44 22.21
N SER A 77 -6.40 15.71 21.55
CA SER A 77 -7.47 14.73 21.31
C SER A 77 -7.00 13.45 20.59
N ALA A 78 -5.99 13.54 19.72
CA ALA A 78 -5.47 12.38 19.00
C ALA A 78 -4.68 11.44 19.93
N THR A 79 -3.78 11.99 20.76
CA THR A 79 -3.07 11.22 21.79
C THR A 79 -4.02 10.62 22.82
N HIS A 80 -5.11 11.32 23.15
CA HIS A 80 -6.13 10.82 24.08
C HIS A 80 -6.87 9.62 23.51
N ALA A 81 -7.24 9.67 22.22
CA ALA A 81 -7.86 8.54 21.53
C ALA A 81 -6.92 7.32 21.48
N ILE A 82 -5.62 7.53 21.25
CA ILE A 82 -4.64 6.45 21.22
C ILE A 82 -4.42 5.86 22.62
N ASN A 83 -4.31 6.69 23.67
CA ASN A 83 -4.19 6.19 25.04
C ASN A 83 -5.46 5.42 25.47
N THR A 84 -6.64 5.93 25.12
CA THR A 84 -7.92 5.23 25.34
C THR A 84 -7.92 3.86 24.65
N PHE A 85 -7.49 3.82 23.39
CA PHE A 85 -7.34 2.56 22.65
C PHE A 85 -6.31 1.62 23.30
N SER A 86 -5.20 2.15 23.80
CA SER A 86 -4.20 1.40 24.56
C SER A 86 -4.83 0.74 25.79
N MET A 87 -5.57 1.50 26.60
CA MET A 87 -6.27 0.98 27.77
C MET A 87 -7.30 -0.10 27.40
N LEU A 88 -8.09 0.11 26.35
CA LEU A 88 -9.08 -0.86 25.85
C LEU A 88 -8.45 -2.18 25.38
N THR A 89 -7.19 -2.15 24.96
CA THR A 89 -6.47 -3.31 24.40
C THR A 89 -5.38 -3.83 25.33
N HIS A 90 -5.41 -3.44 26.60
CA HIS A 90 -4.41 -3.83 27.61
C HIS A 90 -2.96 -3.52 27.19
N GLY A 91 -2.73 -2.36 26.58
CA GLY A 91 -1.39 -1.89 26.19
C GLY A 91 -0.83 -2.49 24.90
N PHE A 92 -1.43 -3.57 24.37
CA PHE A 92 -0.93 -4.26 23.18
C PHE A 92 -1.33 -3.57 21.87
N GLY A 93 -2.56 -3.04 21.77
CA GLY A 93 -3.15 -2.63 20.49
C GLY A 93 -2.42 -1.44 19.85
N HIS A 94 -2.07 -0.41 20.61
CA HIS A 94 -1.38 0.76 20.06
C HIS A 94 0.04 0.39 19.58
N ASN A 95 0.74 -0.48 20.31
CA ASN A 95 2.07 -1.00 19.94
C ASN A 95 2.04 -1.86 18.68
N ALA A 96 1.01 -2.69 18.51
CA ALA A 96 0.79 -3.44 17.29
C ALA A 96 0.56 -2.51 16.08
N LEU A 97 -0.27 -1.48 16.26
CA LEU A 97 -0.56 -0.51 15.21
C LEU A 97 0.66 0.35 14.86
N LYS A 98 1.42 0.79 15.88
CA LYS A 98 2.71 1.49 15.72
C LYS A 98 3.71 0.65 14.91
N SER A 99 3.80 -0.65 15.19
CA SER A 99 4.64 -1.58 14.44
C SER A 99 4.18 -1.75 12.99
N ALA A 100 2.88 -1.87 12.76
CA ALA A 100 2.31 -1.94 11.41
C ALA A 100 2.60 -0.67 10.59
N TRP A 101 2.46 0.51 11.19
CA TRP A 101 2.80 1.78 10.54
C TRP A 101 4.29 1.88 10.21
N ARG A 102 5.18 1.42 11.10
CA ARG A 102 6.63 1.35 10.81
C ARG A 102 6.94 0.49 9.59
N VAL A 103 6.30 -0.68 9.46
CA VAL A 103 6.49 -1.56 8.30
C VAL A 103 5.96 -0.89 7.03
N LEU A 104 4.78 -0.28 7.10
CA LEU A 104 4.21 0.43 5.96
C LEU A 104 5.09 1.60 5.49
N GLY A 105 5.62 2.39 6.42
CA GLY A 105 6.55 3.48 6.12
C GLY A 105 7.76 2.98 5.33
N LYS A 106 8.38 1.88 5.78
CA LYS A 106 9.51 1.26 5.06
C LYS A 106 9.14 0.81 3.64
N ILE A 107 7.94 0.25 3.44
CA ILE A 107 7.47 -0.14 2.11
C ILE A 107 7.35 1.08 1.20
N VAL A 108 6.73 2.15 1.69
CA VAL A 108 6.55 3.40 0.92
C VAL A 108 7.90 4.02 0.56
N ASP A 109 8.83 4.12 1.52
CA ASP A 109 10.19 4.63 1.28
C ASP A 109 10.92 3.80 0.21
N GLN A 110 10.80 2.48 0.28
CA GLN A 110 11.40 1.58 -0.70
C GLN A 110 10.79 1.75 -2.09
N GLN A 111 9.46 1.87 -2.20
CA GLN A 111 8.79 2.12 -3.48
C GLN A 111 9.19 3.48 -4.06
N TYR A 112 9.30 4.52 -3.22
CA TYR A 112 9.79 5.83 -3.64
C TYR A 112 11.23 5.77 -4.16
N ALA A 113 12.13 5.07 -3.45
CA ALA A 113 13.51 4.87 -3.90
C ALA A 113 13.59 4.16 -5.26
N MET A 114 12.77 3.12 -5.48
CA MET A 114 12.67 2.43 -6.76
C MET A 114 12.22 3.36 -7.89
N LEU A 115 11.23 4.22 -7.64
CA LEU A 115 10.76 5.21 -8.62
C LEU A 115 11.81 6.28 -8.96
N GLN A 116 12.74 6.58 -8.04
CA GLN A 116 13.88 7.47 -8.27
C GLN A 116 15.06 6.77 -8.97
N GLY A 117 14.93 5.48 -9.30
CA GLY A 117 16.01 4.68 -9.89
C GLY A 117 17.12 4.30 -8.91
N VAL A 118 16.89 4.46 -7.60
CA VAL A 118 17.82 4.01 -6.56
C VAL A 118 17.65 2.50 -6.39
N PRO A 119 18.71 1.70 -6.57
CA PRO A 119 18.62 0.26 -6.39
C PRO A 119 18.22 -0.08 -4.94
N PRO A 120 17.47 -1.17 -4.72
CA PRO A 120 17.06 -1.57 -3.38
C PRO A 120 18.29 -1.75 -2.50
N GLN A 121 18.34 -1.00 -1.39
CA GLN A 121 19.38 -1.11 -0.37
C GLN A 121 19.15 -2.39 0.44
N GLY A 122 19.81 -3.47 0.05
CA GLY A 122 19.79 -4.77 0.72
C GLY A 122 20.62 -5.79 -0.04
N PRO A 123 21.07 -6.88 0.61
CA PRO A 123 21.69 -7.97 -0.13
C PRO A 123 20.74 -8.43 -1.24
N PRO A 124 21.26 -8.76 -2.44
CA PRO A 124 20.42 -9.25 -3.52
C PRO A 124 19.60 -10.43 -3.01
N PRO A 125 18.30 -10.52 -3.36
CA PRO A 125 17.51 -11.68 -2.99
C PRO A 125 18.26 -12.93 -3.45
N PRO A 126 18.33 -13.99 -2.62
CA PRO A 126 18.98 -15.21 -3.03
C PRO A 126 18.37 -15.68 -4.35
N PRO A 127 19.16 -16.29 -5.24
CA PRO A 127 18.65 -16.86 -6.48
C PRO A 127 17.42 -17.69 -6.18
N PHE A 128 16.35 -17.51 -6.96
CA PHE A 128 15.14 -18.31 -6.82
C PHE A 128 15.52 -19.78 -6.92
N MET A 129 15.56 -20.47 -5.78
CA MET A 129 15.70 -21.91 -5.72
C MET A 129 14.28 -22.48 -5.64
N PRO A 130 13.78 -23.08 -6.72
CA PRO A 130 12.49 -23.76 -6.65
C PRO A 130 12.55 -24.85 -5.59
N TYR A 131 11.46 -25.03 -4.83
CA TYR A 131 11.36 -25.91 -3.65
C TYR A 131 11.92 -27.33 -3.84
N HIS A 132 11.98 -27.85 -5.08
CA HIS A 132 12.54 -29.17 -5.37
C HIS A 132 14.08 -29.23 -5.30
N MET A 133 14.78 -28.09 -5.35
CA MET A 133 16.24 -28.02 -5.17
C MET A 133 16.69 -27.83 -3.72
N GLN A 134 15.77 -27.54 -2.80
CA GLN A 134 16.08 -27.38 -1.36
C GLN A 134 16.31 -28.69 -0.62
N GLN A 135 16.03 -29.84 -1.24
CA GLN A 135 16.17 -31.17 -0.63
C GLN A 135 17.57 -31.81 -0.85
N PHE A 136 18.49 -31.10 -1.50
CA PHE A 136 19.84 -31.59 -1.82
C PHE A 136 20.96 -30.79 -1.13
N LEU A 137 20.62 -29.99 -0.11
CA LEU A 137 21.57 -29.26 0.75
C LEU A 137 21.42 -29.73 2.20
#